data_AF-A0A4R9G9V6-F1
#
_entry.id   AF-A0A4R9G9V6-F1
#
_cell.length_a   1.000
_cell.length_b   1.000
_cell.length_c   1.000
_cell.angle_alpha   90.00
_cell.angle_beta   90.00
_cell.angle_gamma   90.00
#
_symmetry.space_group_name_H-M   'P 1'
#
loop_
_entity.id
_entity.type
_entity.pdbx_description
1 polymer ?
#
loop_
_entity_poly.entity_id
_entity_poly.type
_entity_poly.pdbx_seq_one_letter_code
_entity_poly.pdbx_strand_id
1 'polypeptide(L)'
;MLSSLIGTEILAGMITPAVLISASASLIFSTANRLGRIFDRVNLLKNEIEGVVDGKLSFPEERQAYLRRQLKIQKKRANLIQRSMAALYTATLFFVSSSLSLGIIVAISSPASWIATGLALVGGIFLFIASSLLLYESRYNLNFIQGQIEFAEFLEDKVEKKSDDPSSKR
;
A
#
# COMPACT_ATOMS: atom_id res chain seq x y z
N MET A 1 -21.45 43.97 0.29
CA MET A 1 -19.99 43.75 0.41
C MET A 1 -19.63 42.82 1.57
N LEU A 2 -20.16 42.99 2.79
CA LEU A 2 -19.87 42.06 3.90
C LEU A 2 -20.30 40.60 3.62
N SER A 3 -21.45 40.37 2.96
CA SER A 3 -21.92 39.02 2.63
C SER A 3 -21.02 38.29 1.62
N SER A 4 -20.37 39.02 0.70
CA SER A 4 -19.41 38.40 -0.23
C SER A 4 -18.09 38.07 0.45
N LEU A 5 -17.66 38.89 1.43
CA LEU A 5 -16.47 38.66 2.24
C LEU A 5 -16.60 37.38 3.09
N ILE A 6 -17.76 37.21 3.73
CA ILE A 6 -18.10 35.99 4.49
C ILE A 6 -18.06 34.77 3.57
N GLY A 7 -18.68 34.83 2.38
CA GLY A 7 -18.62 33.76 1.38
C GLY A 7 -17.20 33.35 0.97
N THR A 8 -16.31 34.32 0.77
CA THR A 8 -14.92 34.05 0.40
C THR A 8 -14.10 33.43 1.52
N GLU A 9 -14.30 33.84 2.77
CA GLU A 9 -13.60 33.27 3.93
C GLU A 9 -14.01 31.81 4.19
N ILE A 10 -15.28 31.48 3.97
CA ILE A 10 -15.79 30.10 4.10
C ILE A 10 -15.17 29.21 3.02
N LEU A 11 -15.23 29.64 1.76
CA LEU A 11 -14.63 28.89 0.66
C LEU A 11 -13.12 28.72 0.86
N ALA A 12 -12.43 29.75 1.37
CA ALA A 12 -11.02 29.67 1.72
C ALA A 12 -10.75 28.66 2.85
N GLY A 13 -11.58 28.64 3.90
CA GLY A 13 -11.49 27.66 4.99
C GLY A 13 -11.72 26.20 4.54
N MET A 14 -12.44 26.00 3.44
CA MET A 14 -12.66 24.68 2.84
C MET A 14 -11.51 24.20 1.95
N ILE A 15 -10.54 25.06 1.60
CA ILE A 15 -9.40 24.68 0.76
C ILE A 15 -8.54 23.62 1.47
N THR A 16 -8.23 23.80 2.75
CA THR A 16 -7.38 22.87 3.51
C THR A 16 -7.93 21.44 3.53
N PRO A 17 -9.18 21.18 3.98
CA PRO A 17 -9.73 19.83 3.93
C PRO A 17 -9.85 19.30 2.49
N ALA A 18 -10.16 20.14 1.50
CA ALA A 18 -10.23 19.71 0.09
C ALA A 18 -8.87 19.22 -0.46
N VAL A 19 -7.78 19.92 -0.14
CA VAL A 19 -6.42 19.52 -0.51
C VAL A 19 -6.03 18.21 0.18
N LEU A 20 -6.35 18.06 1.47
CA LEU A 20 -6.06 16.83 2.22
C LEU A 20 -6.86 15.62 1.73
N ILE A 21 -8.12 15.82 1.32
CA ILE A 21 -8.94 14.79 0.66
C ILE A 21 -8.27 14.36 -0.66
N SER A 22 -7.83 15.33 -1.46
CA SER A 22 -7.17 15.08 -2.75
C SER A 22 -5.86 14.31 -2.58
N ALA A 23 -5.03 14.71 -1.62
CA ALA A 23 -3.80 14.00 -1.28
C ALA A 23 -4.08 12.56 -0.80
N SER A 24 -5.09 12.39 0.05
CA SER A 24 -5.54 11.08 0.51
C SER A 24 -6.02 10.20 -0.64
N ALA A 25 -6.78 10.76 -1.59
CA ALA A 25 -7.26 10.06 -2.77
C ALA A 25 -6.09 9.57 -3.66
N SER A 26 -5.07 10.40 -3.88
CA SER A 26 -3.87 10.00 -4.61
C SER A 26 -3.13 8.85 -3.91
N LEU A 27 -3.00 8.89 -2.59
CA LEU A 27 -2.40 7.81 -1.81
C LEU A 27 -3.24 6.53 -1.85
N ILE A 28 -4.57 6.63 -1.78
CA ILE A 28 -5.49 5.50 -1.89
C ILE A 28 -5.31 4.83 -3.26
N PHE A 29 -5.33 5.60 -4.34
CA PHE A 29 -5.16 5.07 -5.69
C PHE A 29 -3.79 4.39 -5.87
N SER A 30 -2.72 5.03 -5.41
CA SER A 30 -1.37 4.43 -5.43
C SER A 30 -1.32 3.11 -4.64
N THR A 31 -1.97 3.07 -3.48
CA THR A 31 -1.99 1.92 -2.58
C THR A 31 -2.85 0.78 -3.14
N ALA A 32 -3.98 1.10 -3.77
CA ALA A 32 -4.82 0.12 -4.47
C ALA A 32 -4.05 -0.55 -5.62
N ASN A 33 -3.29 0.23 -6.41
CA ASN A 33 -2.42 -0.32 -7.45
C ASN A 33 -1.31 -1.21 -6.88
N ARG A 34 -0.74 -0.86 -5.71
CA ARG A 34 0.22 -1.74 -5.02
C ARG A 34 -0.43 -3.05 -4.58
N LEU A 35 -1.67 -3.03 -4.08
CA LEU A 35 -2.41 -4.22 -3.70
C LEU A 35 -2.67 -5.14 -4.89
N GLY A 36 -3.06 -4.57 -6.04
CA GLY A 36 -3.23 -5.32 -7.30
C GLY A 36 -1.95 -6.08 -7.68
N ARG A 37 -0.79 -5.41 -7.65
CA ARG A 37 0.50 -6.07 -7.91
C ARG A 37 0.83 -7.20 -6.94
N ILE A 38 0.43 -7.10 -5.68
CA ILE A 38 0.59 -8.20 -4.72
C ILE A 38 -0.32 -9.37 -5.11
N PHE A 39 -1.57 -9.11 -5.48
CA PHE A 39 -2.49 -10.15 -5.93
C PHE A 39 -1.95 -10.89 -7.16
N ASP A 40 -1.48 -10.15 -8.17
CA ASP A 40 -0.85 -10.72 -9.35
C ASP A 40 0.35 -11.59 -8.97
N ARG A 41 1.21 -11.10 -8.06
CA ARG A 41 2.39 -11.86 -7.62
C ARG A 41 2.03 -13.11 -6.82
N VAL A 42 0.99 -13.08 -6.00
CA VAL A 42 0.50 -14.26 -5.27
C VAL A 42 -0.03 -15.31 -6.24
N ASN A 43 -0.74 -14.91 -7.31
CA ASN A 43 -1.18 -15.84 -8.34
C ASN A 43 0.00 -16.47 -9.09
N LEU A 44 1.05 -15.71 -9.41
CA LEU A 44 2.27 -16.27 -9.99
C LEU A 44 2.95 -17.28 -9.06
N LEU A 45 3.09 -16.95 -7.77
CA LEU A 45 3.67 -17.87 -6.78
C LEU A 45 2.82 -19.13 -6.63
N LYS A 46 1.49 -19.01 -6.68
CA LYS A 46 0.57 -20.15 -6.65
C LYS A 46 0.85 -21.10 -7.82
N ASN A 47 0.90 -20.58 -9.05
CA ASN A 47 1.16 -21.39 -10.24
C ASN A 47 2.53 -22.07 -10.17
N GLU A 48 3.56 -21.39 -9.63
CA GLU A 48 4.89 -21.99 -9.45
C GLU A 48 4.88 -23.12 -8.41
N ILE A 49 4.11 -22.96 -7.31
CA ILE A 49 3.91 -24.02 -6.32
C ILE A 49 3.21 -25.24 -6.94
N GLU A 50 2.16 -25.03 -7.74
CA GLU A 50 1.49 -26.11 -8.48
C GLU A 50 2.47 -26.84 -9.41
N GLY A 51 3.35 -26.12 -10.10
CA GLY A 51 4.41 -26.73 -10.92
C GLY A 51 5.41 -27.58 -10.13
N VAL A 52 5.74 -27.19 -8.89
CA VAL A 52 6.60 -28.00 -7.99
C VAL A 52 5.85 -29.27 -7.55
N VAL A 53 4.58 -29.13 -7.17
CA VAL A 53 3.74 -30.26 -6.70
C VAL A 53 3.50 -31.27 -7.82
N ASP A 54 3.31 -30.81 -9.05
CA ASP A 54 3.15 -31.65 -10.24
C ASP A 54 4.46 -32.33 -10.70
N GLY A 55 5.60 -32.06 -10.04
CA GLY A 55 6.91 -32.61 -10.41
C GLY A 55 7.48 -32.06 -11.71
N LYS A 56 6.95 -30.94 -12.22
CA LYS A 56 7.33 -30.33 -13.51
C LYS A 56 8.56 -29.43 -13.42
N LEU A 57 9.07 -29.16 -12.22
CA LEU A 57 10.15 -28.20 -11.96
C LEU A 57 11.36 -28.86 -11.32
N SER A 58 12.55 -28.52 -11.84
CA SER A 58 13.84 -28.93 -11.27
C SER A 58 14.05 -28.32 -9.88
N PHE A 59 14.76 -29.04 -9.00
CA PHE A 59 15.09 -28.61 -7.63
C PHE A 59 13.84 -28.32 -6.77
N PRO A 60 12.94 -29.31 -6.58
CA PRO A 60 11.65 -29.09 -5.96
C PRO A 60 11.75 -28.67 -4.49
N GLU A 61 12.71 -29.19 -3.72
CA GLU A 61 12.88 -28.85 -2.31
C GLU A 61 13.34 -27.40 -2.11
N GLU A 62 14.35 -26.97 -2.87
CA GLU A 62 14.90 -25.61 -2.82
C GLU A 62 13.88 -24.58 -3.32
N ARG A 63 13.16 -24.91 -4.42
CA ARG A 63 12.05 -24.08 -4.92
C ARG A 63 10.95 -23.95 -3.87
N GLN A 64 10.55 -25.05 -3.23
CA GLN A 64 9.49 -25.00 -2.22
C GLN A 64 9.89 -24.11 -1.03
N ALA A 65 11.14 -24.19 -0.57
CA ALA A 65 11.66 -23.32 0.49
C ALA A 65 11.63 -21.84 0.09
N TYR A 66 12.12 -21.52 -1.12
CA TYR A 66 12.09 -20.18 -1.69
C TYR A 66 10.65 -19.64 -1.81
N LEU A 67 9.73 -20.41 -2.39
CA LEU A 67 8.33 -20.03 -2.59
C LEU A 67 7.61 -19.77 -1.27
N ARG A 68 7.85 -20.60 -0.25
CA ARG A 68 7.32 -20.39 1.11
C ARG A 68 7.83 -19.09 1.72
N ARG A 69 9.11 -18.74 1.53
CA ARG A 69 9.68 -17.46 1.99
C ARG A 69 9.00 -16.29 1.28
N GLN A 70 8.83 -16.38 -0.03
CA GLN A 70 8.19 -15.33 -0.82
C GLN A 70 6.72 -15.12 -0.45
N LEU A 71 5.95 -16.18 -0.25
CA LEU A 71 4.56 -16.08 0.22
C LEU A 71 4.45 -15.38 1.59
N LYS A 72 5.36 -15.68 2.54
CA LYS A 72 5.39 -15.00 3.84
C LYS A 72 5.62 -13.49 3.69
N ILE A 73 6.51 -13.10 2.77
CA ILE A 73 6.78 -11.68 2.47
C ILE A 73 5.53 -11.02 1.86
N GLN A 74 4.90 -11.65 0.86
CA GLN A 74 3.69 -11.09 0.24
C GLN A 74 2.52 -10.97 1.22
N LYS A 75 2.34 -11.96 2.12
CA LYS A 75 1.34 -11.88 3.20
C LYS A 75 1.57 -10.67 4.12
N LYS A 76 2.82 -10.43 4.51
CA LYS A 76 3.17 -9.28 5.37
C LYS A 76 2.90 -7.95 4.66
N ARG A 77 3.29 -7.84 3.39
CA ARG A 77 3.03 -6.65 2.57
C ARG A 77 1.53 -6.41 2.39
N ALA A 78 0.76 -7.45 2.07
CA ALA A 78 -0.70 -7.35 1.93
C ALA A 78 -1.35 -6.79 3.20
N ASN A 79 -0.94 -7.26 4.38
CA ASN A 79 -1.47 -6.76 5.65
C ASN A 79 -1.12 -5.28 5.89
N LEU A 80 0.13 -4.87 5.63
CA LEU A 80 0.55 -3.46 5.75
C LEU A 80 -0.23 -2.55 4.81
N ILE A 81 -0.43 -2.98 3.55
CA ILE A 81 -1.21 -2.24 2.55
C ILE A 81 -2.67 -2.11 2.97
N GLN A 82 -3.31 -3.18 3.43
CA GLN A 82 -4.69 -3.13 3.89
C GLN A 82 -4.87 -2.19 5.09
N ARG A 83 -3.96 -2.25 6.07
CA ARG A 83 -3.98 -1.35 7.24
C ARG A 83 -3.76 0.11 6.83
N SER A 84 -2.90 0.35 5.83
CA SER A 84 -2.68 1.69 5.27
C SER A 84 -3.94 2.21 4.57
N MET A 85 -4.59 1.39 3.73
CA MET A 85 -5.85 1.77 3.06
C MET A 85 -6.95 2.08 4.08
N ALA A 86 -7.11 1.26 5.12
CA ALA A 86 -8.08 1.51 6.18
C ALA A 86 -7.84 2.89 6.84
N ALA A 87 -6.59 3.19 7.21
CA ALA A 87 -6.24 4.49 7.78
C ALA A 87 -6.48 5.66 6.79
N LEU A 88 -6.20 5.49 5.48
CA LEU A 88 -6.48 6.52 4.48
C LEU A 88 -7.98 6.78 4.29
N TYR A 89 -8.81 5.73 4.30
CA TYR A 89 -10.26 5.88 4.23
C TYR A 89 -10.80 6.58 5.48
N THR A 90 -10.28 6.23 6.66
CA THR A 90 -10.64 6.93 7.91
C THR A 90 -10.21 8.39 7.88
N ALA A 91 -8.99 8.70 7.42
CA ALA A 91 -8.53 10.08 7.24
C ALA A 91 -9.45 10.89 6.32
N THR A 92 -9.79 10.30 5.17
CA THR A 92 -10.70 10.91 4.18
C THR A 92 -12.07 11.20 4.79
N LEU A 93 -12.62 10.25 5.55
CA LEU A 93 -13.90 10.43 6.24
C LEU A 93 -13.84 11.63 7.19
N PHE A 94 -12.79 11.74 8.02
CA PHE A 94 -12.63 12.86 8.94
C PHE A 94 -12.44 14.21 8.23
N PHE A 95 -11.72 14.25 7.10
CA PHE A 95 -11.58 15.49 6.31
C PHE A 95 -12.89 15.92 5.66
N VAL A 96 -13.67 14.97 5.14
CA VAL A 96 -15.01 15.24 4.59
C VAL A 96 -15.93 15.74 5.72
N SER A 97 -15.94 15.07 6.87
CA SER A 97 -16.72 15.50 8.04
C SER A 97 -16.30 16.88 8.54
N SER A 98 -15.00 17.20 8.54
CA SER A 98 -14.48 18.53 8.90
C SER A 98 -14.99 19.60 7.94
N SER A 99 -14.91 19.35 6.62
CA SER A 99 -15.41 20.26 5.59
C SER A 99 -16.92 20.50 5.72
N LEU A 100 -17.69 19.43 5.90
CA LEU A 100 -19.15 19.52 6.11
C LEU A 100 -19.50 20.24 7.41
N SER A 101 -18.79 19.94 8.50
CA SER A 101 -18.97 20.59 9.79
C SER A 101 -18.74 22.10 9.68
N LEU A 102 -17.69 22.54 8.97
CA LEU A 102 -17.41 23.96 8.74
C LEU A 102 -18.58 24.62 8.00
N GLY A 103 -19.06 24.00 6.92
CA GLY A 103 -20.22 24.49 6.16
C GLY A 103 -21.49 24.62 7.00
N ILE A 104 -21.78 23.63 7.85
CA ILE A 104 -22.95 23.65 8.74
C ILE A 104 -22.82 24.74 9.81
N ILE A 105 -21.67 24.82 10.49
CA ILE A 105 -21.41 25.79 11.56
C ILE A 105 -21.66 27.22 11.06
N VAL A 106 -21.17 27.51 9.86
CA VAL A 106 -21.37 28.78 9.17
C VAL A 106 -22.85 29.01 8.85
N ALA A 107 -23.54 28.02 8.29
CA ALA A 107 -24.94 28.15 7.89
C ALA A 107 -25.87 28.48 9.07
N ILE A 108 -25.57 27.95 10.26
CA ILE A 108 -26.34 28.22 11.49
C ILE A 108 -25.74 29.34 12.36
N SER A 109 -24.67 30.00 11.90
CA SER A 109 -23.95 31.05 12.66
C SER A 109 -23.48 30.60 14.05
N SER A 110 -23.03 29.36 14.19
CA SER A 110 -22.55 28.79 15.45
C SER A 110 -21.08 29.18 15.73
N PRO A 111 -20.70 29.46 16.99
CA PRO A 111 -19.30 29.72 17.36
C PRO A 111 -18.44 28.44 17.45
N ALA A 112 -19.00 27.25 17.20
CA ALA A 112 -18.35 25.96 17.44
C ALA A 112 -17.34 25.53 16.35
N SER A 113 -16.60 26.47 15.76
CA SER A 113 -15.61 26.21 14.68
C SER A 113 -14.52 25.20 15.05
N TRP A 114 -14.21 25.09 16.35
CA TRP A 114 -13.25 24.12 16.89
C TRP A 114 -13.59 22.65 16.55
N ILE A 115 -14.87 22.32 16.32
CA ILE A 115 -15.30 20.97 15.94
C ILE A 115 -14.74 20.58 14.57
N ALA A 116 -14.83 21.49 13.59
CA ALA A 116 -14.28 21.26 12.26
C ALA A 116 -12.76 21.10 12.32
N THR A 117 -12.06 21.93 13.12
CA THR A 117 -10.62 21.82 13.33
C THR A 117 -10.23 20.50 14.02
N GLY A 118 -10.98 20.07 15.03
CA GLY A 118 -10.76 18.81 15.73
C GLY A 118 -10.88 17.61 14.80
N LEU A 119 -11.93 17.57 13.97
CA LEU A 119 -12.10 16.53 12.94
C LEU A 119 -10.93 16.52 11.94
N ALA A 120 -10.47 17.70 11.49
CA ALA A 120 -9.32 17.79 10.59
C ALA A 120 -8.03 17.24 11.23
N LEU A 121 -7.78 17.57 12.51
CA LEU A 121 -6.61 17.07 13.22
C LEU A 121 -6.62 15.55 13.37
N VAL A 122 -7.78 14.97 13.72
CA VAL A 122 -7.94 13.51 13.79
C VAL A 122 -7.68 12.87 12.43
N GLY A 123 -8.25 13.44 11.36
CA GLY A 123 -7.95 13.00 9.99
C GLY A 123 -6.45 13.06 9.65
N GLY A 124 -5.76 14.12 10.08
CA GLY A 124 -4.32 14.28 9.93
C GLY A 124 -3.51 13.19 10.63
N ILE A 125 -3.92 12.77 11.83
CA ILE A 125 -3.28 11.66 12.56
C ILE A 125 -3.41 10.36 11.76
N PHE A 126 -4.59 10.06 11.23
CA PHE A 126 -4.80 8.86 10.40
C PHE A 126 -3.99 8.91 9.10
N LEU A 127 -3.91 10.08 8.46
CA LEU A 127 -3.08 10.29 7.27
C LEU A 127 -1.59 10.07 7.56
N PHE A 128 -1.12 10.53 8.73
CA PHE A 128 0.25 10.32 9.18
C PHE A 128 0.53 8.83 9.45
N ILE A 129 -0.36 8.13 10.15
CA ILE A 129 -0.26 6.69 10.39
C ILE A 129 -0.21 5.92 9.06
N ALA A 130 -1.11 6.24 8.12
CA ALA A 130 -1.12 5.63 6.80
C ALA A 130 0.20 5.85 6.05
N SER A 131 0.70 7.09 6.05
CA SER A 131 1.96 7.45 5.39
C SER A 131 3.14 6.70 6.00
N SER A 132 3.17 6.57 7.34
CA SER A 132 4.18 5.78 8.05
C SER A 132 4.14 4.31 7.64
N LEU A 133 2.95 3.69 7.62
CA LEU A 133 2.78 2.29 7.19
C LEU A 133 3.24 2.06 5.74
N LEU A 134 2.94 3.00 4.84
CA LEU A 134 3.38 2.93 3.43
C LEU A 134 4.91 3.08 3.29
N LEU A 135 5.55 3.91 4.12
CA LEU A 135 7.02 4.00 4.18
C LEU A 135 7.63 2.69 4.68
N TYR A 136 7.04 2.07 5.71
CA TYR A 136 7.48 0.75 6.17
C TYR A 136 7.30 -0.33 5.11
N GLU A 137 6.17 -0.34 4.37
CA GLU A 137 5.94 -1.27 3.27
C GLU A 137 6.99 -1.12 2.16
N SER A 138 7.36 0.12 1.81
CA SER A 138 8.36 0.40 0.77
C SER A 138 9.71 -0.25 1.08
N ARG A 139 10.11 -0.34 2.36
CA ARG A 139 11.36 -1.02 2.76
C ARG A 139 11.34 -2.53 2.48
N TYR A 140 10.18 -3.20 2.53
CA TYR A 140 10.08 -4.63 2.20
C TYR A 140 10.28 -4.91 0.72
N ASN A 141 10.09 -3.91 -0.14
CA ASN A 141 10.26 -4.08 -1.58
C ASN A 141 11.73 -4.37 -1.96
N LEU A 142 12.69 -3.81 -1.21
CA LEU A 142 14.13 -4.04 -1.44
C LEU A 142 14.53 -5.49 -1.10
N ASN A 143 14.11 -6.00 0.06
CA ASN A 143 14.41 -7.37 0.49
C ASN A 143 13.80 -8.42 -0.46
N PHE A 144 12.67 -8.10 -1.08
CA PHE A 144 12.04 -8.97 -2.06
C PHE A 144 12.84 -9.07 -3.37
N ILE A 145 13.36 -7.94 -3.87
CA ILE A 145 14.15 -7.90 -5.10
C ILE A 145 15.46 -8.66 -4.90
N GLN A 146 16.16 -8.41 -3.79
CA GLN A 146 17.40 -9.13 -3.46
C GLN A 146 17.18 -10.65 -3.42
N GLY A 147 16.10 -11.11 -2.77
CA GLY A 147 15.81 -12.55 -2.72
C GLY A 147 15.48 -13.18 -4.08
N GLN A 148 14.94 -12.41 -5.04
CA GLN A 148 14.74 -12.92 -6.41
C GLN A 148 16.06 -13.04 -7.17
N ILE A 149 16.96 -12.07 -6.99
CA ILE A 149 18.29 -12.08 -7.62
C ILE A 149 19.09 -13.26 -7.08
N GLU A 150 19.17 -13.43 -5.77
CA GLU A 150 19.85 -14.55 -5.11
C GLU A 150 19.36 -15.91 -5.62
N PHE A 151 18.04 -16.05 -5.83
CA PHE A 151 17.48 -17.31 -6.32
C PHE A 151 17.75 -17.53 -7.82
N ALA A 152 17.77 -16.47 -8.62
CA ALA A 152 18.14 -16.56 -10.03
C ALA A 152 19.61 -16.97 -10.20
N GLU A 153 20.51 -16.35 -9.45
CA GLU A 153 21.94 -16.70 -9.40
C GLU A 153 22.15 -18.16 -8.95
N PHE A 154 21.40 -18.62 -7.94
CA PHE A 154 21.44 -20.03 -7.51
C PHE A 154 21.04 -21.00 -8.62
N LEU A 155 19.99 -20.67 -9.40
CA LEU A 155 19.57 -21.53 -10.52
C LEU A 155 20.60 -21.52 -11.65
N GLU A 156 21.23 -20.38 -11.93
CA GLU A 156 22.28 -20.24 -12.93
C GLU A 156 23.51 -21.10 -12.59
N ASP A 157 24.03 -20.99 -11.36
CA ASP A 157 25.16 -21.81 -10.87
C ASP A 157 24.86 -23.32 -10.93
N LYS A 158 23.61 -23.72 -10.61
CA LYS A 158 23.18 -25.12 -10.71
C LYS A 158 23.08 -25.64 -12.13
N VAL A 159 22.74 -24.78 -13.10
CA VAL A 159 22.70 -25.13 -14.53
C VAL A 159 24.12 -25.24 -15.08
N GLU A 160 25.01 -24.29 -14.74
CA GLU A 160 26.41 -24.28 -15.18
C GLU A 160 27.17 -25.53 -14.68
N LYS A 161 27.00 -25.90 -13.40
CA LYS A 161 27.55 -27.14 -12.85
C LYS A 161 27.01 -28.40 -13.50
N LYS A 162 25.77 -28.38 -14.01
CA LYS A 162 25.19 -29.50 -14.74
C LYS A 162 25.71 -29.60 -16.17
N SER A 163 26.10 -28.48 -16.81
CA SER A 163 26.74 -28.48 -18.12
C SER A 163 28.21 -28.91 -18.08
N ASP A 164 28.92 -28.64 -16.98
CA ASP A 164 30.34 -28.98 -16.80
C ASP A 164 30.59 -30.42 -16.30
N ASP A 165 29.55 -31.15 -15.89
CA ASP A 165 29.66 -32.57 -15.53
C ASP A 165 29.50 -33.48 -16.77
N PRO A 166 30.57 -34.11 -17.29
CA PRO A 166 30.51 -34.92 -18.51
C PRO A 166 29.79 -36.27 -18.31
N SER A 167 29.32 -36.59 -17.11
CA SER A 167 28.75 -37.89 -16.77
C SER A 167 27.24 -38.03 -17.02
N SER A 168 26.50 -36.95 -17.32
CA SER A 168 25.03 -37.03 -17.58
C SER A 168 24.62 -37.28 -19.04
N LYS A 169 25.58 -37.50 -19.95
CA LYS A 169 25.34 -37.85 -21.37
C LYS A 169 25.45 -39.35 -21.69
N ARG A 170 25.47 -40.24 -20.70
CA ARG A 170 25.46 -41.70 -20.93
C ARG A 170 24.18 -42.34 -20.45
#